data_AF-A0A7J5QVW6-F1
#
_entry.id   AF-A0A7J5QVW6-F1
#
_cell.length_a   1.000
_cell.length_b   1.000
_cell.length_c   1.000
_cell.angle_alpha   90.00
_cell.angle_beta   90.00
_cell.angle_gamma   90.00
#
_symmetry.space_group_name_H-M   'P 1'
#
loop_
_entity.id
_entity.type
_entity.pdbx_description
1 polymer ?
#
loop_
_entity_poly.entity_id
_entity_poly.type
_entity_poly.pdbx_seq_one_letter_code
_entity_poly.pdbx_strand_id
1 'polypeptide(L)'
;MGDQNKYKSGSIFDMQFITSSISTTLVLLLLGLVVFFVLTAHNLSVYVRENISFSVLISDDMKEANILKLQKKLNQEPFVKQSEYISKKQALKEQTEAMGTDPEEFLGYNPFTASIEIKLHSDYANSDSIAKIEKMIKKNTNIQDVLYRKELIDAVNDNIRNISLVLLALAVVLTFISFALINNTIRLAIYSKRFLIHTMKLVGASWGFIRGPFLRKNVWSGILAAIVADSILMGTAYWAVTYEQELLQVITPEVMLIVCASVLAFGIVITWLCAYFSMNKYLRMKANSLYYI
;
A
#
# COMPACT_ATOMS: atom_id res chain seq x y z
N MET A 1 2.12 -36.54 58.44
CA MET A 1 1.39 -36.99 57.24
C MET A 1 0.28 -35.98 57.01
N GLY A 2 0.53 -34.90 56.27
CA GLY A 2 0.43 -34.82 54.79
C GLY A 2 -0.97 -34.23 54.50
N ASP A 3 -1.17 -33.09 53.85
CA ASP A 3 -0.40 -32.45 52.80
C ASP A 3 -0.80 -30.96 52.75
N GLN A 4 0.17 -30.05 52.87
CA GLN A 4 0.01 -28.64 52.53
C GLN A 4 0.59 -28.41 51.13
N ASN A 5 0.04 -27.41 50.42
CA ASN A 5 0.48 -26.87 49.11
C ASN A 5 -0.06 -27.55 47.85
N LYS A 6 -1.22 -27.07 47.41
CA LYS A 6 -1.45 -26.78 45.98
C LYS A 6 -1.66 -25.28 45.82
N TYR A 7 -0.58 -24.51 45.91
CA TYR A 7 -0.59 -23.10 45.52
C TYR A 7 -0.81 -23.01 44.02
N LYS A 8 -1.85 -22.26 43.66
CA LYS A 8 -2.25 -21.79 42.33
C LYS A 8 -1.05 -21.64 41.40
N SER A 9 -1.10 -22.38 40.30
CA SER A 9 -0.32 -22.10 39.08
C SER A 9 -0.52 -20.62 38.73
N GLY A 10 0.55 -19.83 38.84
CA GLY A 10 0.56 -18.45 38.41
C GLY A 10 0.32 -18.40 36.91
N SER A 11 -0.90 -18.02 36.50
CA SER A 11 -1.18 -17.74 35.09
C SER A 11 -0.29 -16.59 34.65
N ILE A 12 0.77 -16.91 33.91
CA ILE A 12 1.71 -15.95 33.32
C ILE A 12 0.96 -15.00 32.36
N PHE A 13 -0.23 -15.40 31.92
CA PHE A 13 -1.20 -14.57 31.22
C PHE A 13 -2.28 -14.08 32.19
N ASP A 14 -2.10 -12.86 32.72
CA ASP A 14 -3.23 -12.10 33.28
C ASP A 14 -4.33 -12.02 32.20
N MET A 15 -5.60 -12.30 32.54
CA MET A 15 -6.73 -12.16 31.59
C MET A 15 -6.78 -10.76 30.96
N GLN A 16 -6.31 -9.74 31.68
CA GLN A 16 -6.14 -8.36 31.20
C GLN A 16 -5.04 -8.22 30.13
N PHE A 17 -3.97 -9.03 30.21
CA PHE A 17 -2.93 -9.04 29.19
C PHE A 17 -3.48 -9.63 27.88
N ILE A 18 -4.25 -10.73 27.97
CA ILE A 18 -4.89 -11.34 26.80
C ILE A 18 -5.86 -10.36 26.13
N THR A 19 -6.77 -9.74 26.89
CA THR A 19 -7.74 -8.78 26.33
C THR A 19 -7.04 -7.55 25.73
N SER A 20 -5.99 -7.04 26.37
CA SER A 20 -5.19 -5.94 25.83
C SER A 20 -4.45 -6.32 24.55
N SER A 21 -3.93 -7.55 24.46
CA SER A 21 -3.23 -8.05 23.29
C SER A 21 -4.18 -8.21 22.11
N ILE A 22 -5.37 -8.79 22.32
CA ILE A 22 -6.38 -8.95 21.27
C ILE A 22 -6.84 -7.60 20.72
N SER A 23 -7.13 -6.64 21.60
CA SER A 23 -7.51 -5.28 21.19
C SER A 23 -6.39 -4.60 20.37
N THR A 24 -5.14 -4.75 20.82
CA THR A 24 -3.98 -4.20 20.11
C THR A 24 -3.75 -4.88 18.76
N THR A 25 -3.94 -6.20 18.68
CA THR A 25 -3.86 -6.96 17.42
C THR A 25 -4.88 -6.47 16.41
N LEU A 26 -6.14 -6.29 16.81
CA LEU A 26 -7.19 -5.81 15.91
C LEU A 26 -6.84 -4.42 15.37
N VAL A 27 -6.35 -3.53 16.23
CA VAL A 27 -5.91 -2.19 15.87
C VAL A 27 -4.73 -2.22 14.88
N LEU A 28 -3.70 -3.02 15.16
CA LEU A 28 -2.53 -3.15 14.29
C LEU A 28 -2.87 -3.84 12.96
N LEU A 29 -3.80 -4.80 12.96
CA LEU A 29 -4.30 -5.42 11.74
C LEU A 29 -5.01 -4.39 10.86
N LEU A 30 -5.87 -3.53 11.42
CA LEU A 30 -6.52 -2.47 10.67
C LEU A 30 -5.51 -1.47 10.09
N LEU A 31 -4.50 -1.07 10.87
CA LEU A 31 -3.43 -0.22 10.36
C LEU A 31 -2.61 -0.91 9.26
N GLY A 32 -2.31 -2.20 9.43
CA GLY A 32 -1.61 -3.00 8.43
C GLY A 32 -2.39 -3.14 7.14
N LEU A 33 -3.71 -3.32 7.21
CA LEU A 33 -4.59 -3.32 6.04
C LEU A 33 -4.53 -1.99 5.29
N VAL A 34 -4.53 -0.87 6.00
CA VAL A 34 -4.38 0.45 5.37
C VAL A 34 -3.07 0.55 4.62
N VAL A 35 -1.95 0.22 5.26
CA VAL A 35 -0.62 0.30 4.62
C VAL A 35 -0.58 -0.64 3.40
N PHE A 36 -1.10 -1.85 3.56
CA PHE A 36 -1.22 -2.83 2.48
C PHE A 36 -2.01 -2.27 1.30
N PHE A 37 -3.21 -1.71 1.52
CA PHE A 37 -4.03 -1.14 0.44
C PHE A 37 -3.38 0.06 -0.21
N VAL A 38 -2.70 0.93 0.55
CA VAL A 38 -1.99 2.09 0.00
C VAL A 38 -0.87 1.66 -0.95
N LEU A 39 -0.03 0.71 -0.52
CA LEU A 39 1.08 0.21 -1.34
C LEU A 39 0.60 -0.60 -2.55
N THR A 40 -0.42 -1.44 -2.35
CA THR A 40 -1.04 -2.22 -3.43
C THR A 40 -1.70 -1.29 -4.46
N ALA A 41 -2.43 -0.26 -4.02
CA ALA A 41 -3.03 0.72 -4.92
C ALA A 41 -1.97 1.52 -5.70
N HIS A 42 -0.82 1.82 -5.08
CA HIS A 42 0.30 2.45 -5.77
C HIS A 42 0.85 1.56 -6.88
N ASN A 43 1.14 0.28 -6.60
CA ASN A 43 1.63 -0.65 -7.63
C ASN A 43 0.59 -0.89 -8.73
N LEU A 44 -0.69 -1.00 -8.37
CA LEU A 44 -1.78 -1.12 -9.33
C LEU A 44 -1.83 0.13 -10.23
N SER A 45 -1.65 1.32 -9.66
CA SER A 45 -1.58 2.56 -10.41
C SER A 45 -0.44 2.57 -11.42
N VAL A 46 0.76 2.14 -11.01
CA VAL A 46 1.92 1.99 -11.89
C VAL A 46 1.62 1.01 -13.01
N TYR A 47 1.08 -0.17 -12.66
CA TYR A 47 0.73 -1.21 -13.63
C TYR A 47 -0.29 -0.73 -14.66
N VAL A 48 -1.37 -0.09 -14.23
CA VAL A 48 -2.41 0.44 -15.12
C VAL A 48 -1.83 1.52 -16.04
N ARG A 49 -1.05 2.45 -15.49
CA ARG A 49 -0.42 3.53 -16.29
C ARG A 49 0.53 3.01 -17.35
N GLU A 50 1.30 1.97 -17.04
CA GLU A 50 2.29 1.39 -17.95
C GLU A 50 1.68 0.46 -19.01
N ASN A 51 0.42 0.06 -18.85
CA ASN A 51 -0.30 -0.73 -19.85
C ASN A 51 -1.07 0.11 -20.86
N ILE A 52 -1.12 1.44 -20.68
CA ILE A 52 -1.70 2.32 -21.68
C ILE A 52 -0.67 2.52 -22.81
N SER A 53 -0.98 2.01 -24.00
CA SER A 53 -0.22 2.28 -25.21
C SER A 53 -0.74 3.53 -25.93
N PHE A 54 0.16 4.20 -26.63
CA PHE A 54 -0.19 5.18 -27.65
C PHE A 54 0.53 4.82 -28.95
N SER A 55 -0.10 5.13 -30.07
CA SER A 55 0.32 4.66 -31.39
C SER A 55 0.93 5.81 -32.18
N VAL A 56 2.18 5.65 -32.59
CA VAL A 56 2.86 6.57 -33.52
C VAL A 56 2.63 6.07 -34.93
N LEU A 57 1.83 6.79 -35.72
CA LEU A 57 1.55 6.47 -37.11
C LEU A 57 2.70 6.91 -38.01
N ILE A 58 3.15 6.00 -38.86
CA ILE A 58 4.28 6.21 -39.75
C ILE A 58 3.78 6.54 -41.14
N SER A 59 4.48 7.47 -41.81
CA SER A 59 4.19 7.80 -43.20
C SER A 59 4.46 6.62 -44.15
N ASP A 60 3.61 6.48 -45.16
CA ASP A 60 3.60 5.35 -46.11
C ASP A 60 4.87 5.21 -46.96
N ASP A 61 5.64 6.28 -47.10
CA ASP A 61 6.89 6.36 -47.85
C ASP A 61 8.11 5.83 -47.06
N MET A 62 7.94 5.56 -45.76
CA MET A 62 9.04 5.14 -44.90
C MET A 62 9.39 3.66 -45.09
N LYS A 63 10.64 3.39 -45.50
CA LYS A 63 11.17 2.03 -45.58
C LYS A 63 11.24 1.38 -44.19
N GLU A 64 10.92 0.08 -44.11
CA GLU A 64 10.94 -0.72 -42.86
C GLU A 64 12.28 -0.63 -42.10
N ALA A 65 13.41 -0.61 -42.80
CA ALA A 65 14.72 -0.44 -42.18
C ALA A 65 14.87 0.90 -41.42
N ASN A 66 14.21 1.97 -41.89
CA ASN A 66 14.19 3.25 -41.20
C ASN A 66 13.20 3.24 -40.03
N ILE A 67 12.08 2.52 -40.15
CA ILE A 67 11.12 2.31 -39.07
C ILE A 67 11.79 1.62 -37.88
N LEU A 68 12.51 0.53 -38.13
CA LEU A 68 13.25 -0.19 -37.09
C LEU A 68 14.36 0.66 -36.46
N LYS A 69 15.00 1.56 -37.22
CA LYS A 69 15.95 2.55 -36.66
C LYS A 69 15.25 3.55 -35.74
N LEU A 70 14.07 4.03 -36.13
CA LEU A 70 13.26 4.92 -35.29
C LEU A 70 12.81 4.22 -34.01
N GLN A 71 12.31 2.98 -34.11
CA GLN A 71 11.95 2.15 -32.96
C GLN A 71 13.13 1.99 -31.99
N LYS A 72 14.32 1.64 -32.49
CA LYS A 72 15.53 1.53 -31.66
C LYS A 72 15.91 2.85 -30.98
N LYS A 73 15.75 3.98 -31.67
CA LYS A 73 15.99 5.30 -31.09
C LYS A 73 14.98 5.60 -29.98
N LEU A 74 13.70 5.32 -30.20
CA LEU A 74 12.64 5.52 -29.20
C LEU A 74 12.86 4.63 -27.98
N ASN A 75 13.31 3.38 -28.15
CA ASN A 75 13.64 2.49 -27.04
C ASN A 75 14.81 2.97 -26.16
N GLN A 76 15.60 3.94 -26.62
CA GLN A 76 16.67 4.55 -25.82
C GLN A 76 16.18 5.76 -25.01
N GLU A 77 14.96 6.23 -25.27
CA GLU A 77 14.40 7.36 -24.57
C GLU A 77 13.90 6.96 -23.17
N PRO A 78 14.10 7.80 -22.14
CA PRO A 78 13.77 7.46 -20.75
C PRO A 78 12.27 7.29 -20.48
N PHE A 79 11.42 7.74 -21.39
CA PHE A 79 9.98 7.61 -21.26
C PHE A 79 9.43 6.30 -21.83
N VAL A 80 10.18 5.57 -22.65
CA VAL A 80 9.73 4.35 -23.31
C VAL A 80 10.04 3.13 -22.45
N LYS A 81 9.01 2.42 -22.01
CA LYS A 81 9.14 1.13 -21.33
C LYS A 81 9.26 -0.02 -22.34
N GLN A 82 8.44 0.02 -23.39
CA GLN A 82 8.40 -0.97 -24.45
C GLN A 82 7.89 -0.31 -25.73
N SER A 83 8.44 -0.70 -26.89
CA SER A 83 7.85 -0.37 -28.17
C SER A 83 7.70 -1.59 -29.07
N GLU A 84 6.61 -1.63 -29.81
CA GLU A 84 6.27 -2.70 -30.74
C GLU A 84 5.97 -2.10 -32.12
N TYR A 85 6.59 -2.66 -33.16
CA TYR A 85 6.33 -2.24 -34.53
C TYR A 85 5.22 -3.11 -35.10
N ILE A 86 4.13 -2.47 -35.53
CA ILE A 86 3.00 -3.12 -36.19
C ILE A 86 3.02 -2.75 -37.67
N SER A 87 3.26 -3.74 -38.52
CA SER A 87 3.24 -3.56 -39.97
C SER A 87 1.80 -3.35 -40.48
N LYS A 88 1.65 -2.76 -41.66
CA LYS A 88 0.32 -2.59 -42.30
C LYS A 88 -0.47 -3.89 -42.43
N LYS A 89 0.23 -4.99 -42.75
CA LYS A 89 -0.38 -6.32 -42.89
C LYS A 89 -0.81 -6.88 -41.54
N GLN A 90 0.00 -6.65 -40.50
CA GLN A 90 -0.32 -7.07 -39.14
C GLN A 90 -1.50 -6.26 -38.58
N ALA A 91 -1.50 -4.94 -38.76
CA ALA A 91 -2.60 -4.06 -38.35
C ALA A 91 -3.92 -4.49 -39.00
N LEU A 92 -3.90 -4.81 -40.31
CA LEU A 92 -5.07 -5.35 -41.01
C LEU A 92 -5.53 -6.67 -40.37
N LYS A 93 -4.61 -7.61 -40.14
CA LYS A 93 -4.95 -8.90 -39.54
C LYS A 93 -5.59 -8.76 -38.15
N GLU A 94 -4.97 -7.97 -37.27
CA GLU A 94 -5.47 -7.74 -35.90
C GLU A 94 -6.86 -7.06 -35.91
N GLN A 95 -7.08 -6.11 -36.81
CA GLN A 95 -8.37 -5.44 -36.95
C GLN A 95 -9.43 -6.34 -37.57
N THR A 96 -9.08 -7.15 -38.58
CA THR A 96 -9.99 -8.15 -39.16
C THR A 96 -10.43 -9.18 -38.10
N GLU A 97 -9.51 -9.63 -37.23
CA GLU A 97 -9.83 -10.52 -36.11
C GLU A 97 -10.72 -9.84 -35.06
N ALA A 98 -10.48 -8.56 -34.75
CA ALA A 98 -11.27 -7.81 -33.78
C ALA A 98 -12.68 -7.43 -34.30
N MET A 99 -12.81 -7.13 -35.58
CA MET A 99 -14.07 -6.72 -36.22
C MET A 99 -14.89 -7.92 -36.72
N GLY A 100 -14.25 -9.08 -36.94
CA GLY A 100 -14.86 -10.28 -37.48
C GLY A 100 -15.14 -10.22 -38.99
N THR A 101 -14.70 -9.16 -39.67
CA THR A 101 -14.84 -8.95 -41.11
C THR A 101 -13.60 -8.25 -41.66
N ASP A 102 -13.23 -8.51 -42.91
CA ASP A 102 -12.03 -7.93 -43.52
C ASP A 102 -12.35 -6.57 -44.17
N PRO A 103 -11.83 -5.44 -43.65
CA PRO A 103 -12.05 -4.12 -44.24
C PRO A 103 -11.50 -3.99 -45.67
N GLU A 104 -10.44 -4.73 -46.00
CA GLU A 104 -9.83 -4.71 -47.33
C GLU A 104 -10.77 -5.31 -48.39
N GLU A 105 -11.62 -6.26 -48.01
CA GLU A 105 -12.62 -6.86 -48.90
C GLU A 105 -13.72 -5.86 -49.31
N PHE A 106 -14.05 -4.90 -48.43
CA PHE A 106 -15.03 -3.85 -48.71
C PHE A 106 -14.43 -2.64 -49.42
N LEU A 107 -13.19 -2.27 -49.09
CA LEU A 107 -12.55 -1.05 -49.57
C LEU A 107 -11.70 -1.26 -50.83
N GLY A 108 -11.30 -2.51 -51.13
CA GLY A 108 -10.43 -2.85 -52.25
C GLY A 108 -8.96 -2.46 -52.05
N TYR A 109 -8.61 -1.94 -50.87
CA TYR A 109 -7.24 -1.62 -50.45
C TYR A 109 -7.11 -1.68 -48.92
N ASN A 110 -5.91 -1.93 -48.40
CA ASN A 110 -5.62 -1.86 -46.96
C ASN A 110 -5.64 -0.40 -46.46
N PRO A 111 -6.60 0.00 -45.60
CA PRO A 111 -6.72 1.38 -45.10
C PRO A 111 -5.76 1.69 -43.94
N PHE A 112 -5.04 0.69 -43.40
CA PHE A 112 -4.20 0.85 -42.23
C PHE A 112 -2.77 1.25 -42.59
N THR A 113 -2.24 2.18 -41.80
CA THR A 113 -0.83 2.59 -41.87
C THR A 113 0.01 1.79 -40.89
N ALA A 114 1.33 1.78 -41.13
CA ALA A 114 2.25 1.16 -40.18
C ALA A 114 2.35 2.01 -38.91
N SER A 115 2.47 1.38 -37.75
CA SER A 115 2.54 2.09 -36.47
C SER A 115 3.62 1.53 -35.56
N ILE A 116 4.10 2.37 -34.65
CA ILE A 116 4.87 1.94 -33.48
C ILE A 116 4.00 2.17 -32.25
N GLU A 117 3.58 1.09 -31.60
CA GLU A 117 2.95 1.18 -30.29
C GLU A 117 4.00 1.37 -29.22
N ILE A 118 3.80 2.36 -28.36
CA ILE A 118 4.73 2.70 -27.30
C ILE A 118 3.99 2.62 -25.96
N LYS A 119 4.52 1.80 -25.05
CA LYS A 119 4.14 1.80 -23.64
C LYS A 119 5.10 2.71 -22.88
N LEU A 120 4.54 3.64 -22.12
CA LEU A 120 5.33 4.57 -21.32
C LEU A 120 5.66 3.99 -19.95
N HIS A 121 6.74 4.48 -19.36
CA HIS A 121 6.90 4.40 -17.91
C HIS A 121 5.82 5.21 -17.19
N SER A 122 5.40 4.73 -16.01
CA SER A 122 4.29 5.32 -15.25
C SER A 122 4.44 6.82 -14.95
N ASP A 123 5.69 7.29 -14.75
CA ASP A 123 6.02 8.71 -14.53
C ASP A 123 5.67 9.62 -15.72
N TYR A 124 5.69 9.06 -16.94
CA TYR A 124 5.41 9.77 -18.18
C TYR A 124 4.00 9.53 -18.71
N ALA A 125 3.24 8.60 -18.11
CA ALA A 125 1.86 8.24 -18.48
C ALA A 125 0.83 9.26 -17.94
N ASN A 126 1.06 10.55 -18.21
CA ASN A 126 0.14 11.65 -17.91
C ASN A 126 0.01 12.57 -19.12
N SER A 127 -1.12 13.29 -19.22
CA SER A 127 -1.43 14.07 -20.43
C SER A 127 -0.42 15.17 -20.75
N ASP A 128 0.20 15.80 -19.74
CA ASP A 128 1.19 16.85 -19.96
C ASP A 128 2.50 16.28 -20.51
N SER A 129 2.95 15.15 -19.97
CA SER A 129 4.12 14.41 -20.45
C SER A 129 3.88 13.89 -21.86
N ILE A 130 2.71 13.31 -22.13
CA ILE A 130 2.35 12.79 -23.45
C ILE A 130 2.32 13.92 -24.48
N ALA A 131 1.75 15.08 -24.16
CA ALA A 131 1.75 16.24 -25.06
C ALA A 131 3.18 16.75 -25.38
N LYS A 132 4.12 16.64 -24.43
CA LYS A 132 5.54 16.95 -24.67
C LYS A 132 6.21 15.89 -25.55
N ILE A 133 5.94 14.62 -25.28
CA ILE A 133 6.45 13.47 -26.06
C ILE A 133 5.93 13.55 -27.49
N GLU A 134 4.65 13.81 -27.70
CA GLU A 134 4.04 14.02 -29.02
C GLU A 134 4.80 15.10 -29.80
N LYS A 135 5.02 16.27 -29.19
CA LYS A 135 5.77 17.37 -29.83
C LYS A 135 7.21 16.98 -30.15
N MET A 136 7.86 16.17 -29.32
CA MET A 136 9.22 15.69 -29.56
C MET A 136 9.26 14.70 -30.72
N ILE A 137 8.29 13.77 -30.79
CA ILE A 137 8.16 12.75 -31.82
C ILE A 137 7.84 13.41 -33.16
N LYS A 138 6.85 14.33 -33.20
CA LYS A 138 6.42 15.07 -34.42
C LYS A 138 7.50 15.97 -35.03
N LYS A 139 8.65 16.20 -34.37
CA LYS A 139 9.80 16.86 -35.02
C LYS A 139 10.41 16.03 -36.15
N ASN A 140 10.16 14.72 -36.16
CA ASN A 140 10.61 13.85 -37.23
C ASN A 140 9.62 13.93 -38.41
N THR A 141 10.10 14.26 -39.60
CA THR A 141 9.29 14.46 -40.81
C THR A 141 8.57 13.20 -41.31
N ASN A 142 9.00 12.02 -40.84
CA ASN A 142 8.52 10.74 -41.34
C ASN A 142 7.37 10.16 -40.47
N ILE A 143 6.76 10.99 -39.62
CA ILE A 143 5.69 10.60 -38.70
C ILE A 143 4.43 11.34 -39.14
N GLN A 144 3.37 10.57 -39.37
CA GLN A 144 2.09 11.10 -39.82
C GLN A 144 1.32 11.73 -38.65
N ASP A 145 1.13 10.94 -37.58
CA ASP A 145 0.43 11.40 -36.39
C ASP A 145 0.78 10.57 -35.15
N VAL A 146 0.35 11.03 -33.99
CA VAL A 146 0.47 10.31 -32.72
C VAL A 146 -0.92 10.20 -32.11
N LEU A 147 -1.45 8.98 -32.08
CA LEU A 147 -2.80 8.69 -31.59
C LEU A 147 -2.73 8.22 -30.14
N TYR A 148 -3.42 8.95 -29.27
CA TYR A 148 -3.61 8.56 -27.87
C TYR A 148 -4.97 9.00 -27.37
N ARG A 149 -5.56 8.20 -26.49
CA ARG A 149 -6.87 8.48 -25.88
C ARG A 149 -6.68 9.36 -24.65
N LYS A 150 -6.52 10.66 -24.87
CA LYS A 150 -6.29 11.64 -23.79
C LYS A 150 -7.32 11.54 -22.66
N GLU A 151 -8.60 11.48 -23.00
CA GLU A 151 -9.69 11.39 -22.02
C GLU A 151 -9.58 10.15 -21.12
N LEU A 152 -9.16 9.01 -21.68
CA LEU A 152 -8.96 7.79 -20.90
C LEU A 152 -7.79 7.94 -19.93
N ILE A 153 -6.69 8.55 -20.38
CA ILE A 153 -5.48 8.76 -19.56
C ILE A 153 -5.77 9.72 -18.42
N ASP A 154 -6.47 10.82 -18.72
CA ASP A 154 -6.90 11.79 -17.70
C ASP A 154 -7.85 11.14 -16.70
N ALA A 155 -8.87 10.42 -17.17
CA ALA A 155 -9.83 9.73 -16.30
C ALA A 155 -9.16 8.68 -15.38
N VAL A 156 -8.21 7.90 -15.92
CA VAL A 156 -7.45 6.91 -15.14
C VAL A 156 -6.60 7.61 -14.07
N ASN A 157 -5.85 8.64 -14.45
CA ASN A 157 -5.01 9.39 -13.51
C ASN A 157 -5.82 10.11 -12.44
N ASP A 158 -6.97 10.68 -12.80
CA ASP A 158 -7.88 11.32 -11.84
C ASP A 158 -8.51 10.31 -10.87
N ASN A 159 -8.94 9.15 -11.37
CA ASN A 159 -9.46 8.08 -10.51
C ASN A 159 -8.41 7.56 -9.54
N ILE A 160 -7.19 7.31 -10.02
CA ILE A 160 -6.06 6.94 -9.18
C ILE A 160 -5.83 7.99 -8.09
N ARG A 161 -5.76 9.27 -8.46
CA ARG A 161 -5.54 10.37 -7.53
C ARG A 161 -6.62 10.43 -6.46
N ASN A 162 -7.89 10.32 -6.86
CA ASN A 162 -9.03 10.34 -5.95
C ASN A 162 -9.00 9.16 -4.98
N ILE A 163 -8.71 7.94 -5.47
CA ILE A 163 -8.59 6.73 -4.64
C ILE A 163 -7.43 6.90 -3.64
N SER A 164 -6.27 7.39 -4.08
CA SER A 164 -5.12 7.65 -3.20
C SER A 164 -5.46 8.65 -2.10
N LEU A 165 -6.19 9.73 -2.40
CA LEU A 165 -6.64 10.71 -1.41
C LEU A 165 -7.61 10.11 -0.38
N VAL A 166 -8.55 9.28 -0.83
CA VAL A 166 -9.49 8.58 0.06
C VAL A 166 -8.74 7.60 0.99
N LEU A 167 -7.81 6.82 0.45
CA LEU A 167 -6.99 5.90 1.24
C LEU A 167 -6.12 6.64 2.27
N LEU A 168 -5.54 7.78 1.88
CA LEU A 168 -4.78 8.63 2.80
C LEU A 168 -5.66 9.19 3.92
N ALA A 169 -6.86 9.69 3.60
CA ALA A 169 -7.80 10.17 4.61
C ALA A 169 -8.21 9.05 5.58
N LEU A 170 -8.51 7.87 5.05
CA LEU A 170 -8.85 6.68 5.84
C LEU A 170 -7.68 6.27 6.75
N ALA A 171 -6.45 6.32 6.26
CA ALA A 171 -5.24 6.02 7.04
C ALA A 171 -5.09 6.93 8.25
N VAL A 172 -5.30 8.23 8.06
CA VAL A 172 -5.22 9.23 9.13
C VAL A 172 -6.29 8.96 10.18
N VAL A 173 -7.55 8.76 9.75
CA VAL A 173 -8.68 8.48 10.67
C VAL A 173 -8.43 7.20 11.47
N LEU A 174 -8.02 6.12 10.81
CA LEU A 174 -7.74 4.85 11.48
C LEU A 174 -6.57 4.97 12.46
N THR A 175 -5.55 5.78 12.16
CA THR A 175 -4.45 6.06 13.09
C THR A 175 -4.95 6.73 14.37
N PHE A 176 -5.86 7.71 14.26
CA PHE A 176 -6.48 8.35 15.43
C PHE A 176 -7.35 7.38 16.24
N ILE A 177 -8.18 6.57 15.56
CA ILE A 177 -9.01 5.54 16.21
C ILE A 177 -8.12 4.55 16.97
N SER A 178 -7.03 4.10 16.33
CA SER A 178 -6.04 3.20 16.89
C SER A 178 -5.42 3.77 18.17
N PHE A 179 -4.99 5.02 18.12
CA PHE A 179 -4.44 5.71 19.28
C PHE A 179 -5.46 5.83 20.42
N ALA A 180 -6.72 6.19 20.10
CA ALA A 180 -7.78 6.30 21.08
C ALA A 180 -8.12 4.96 21.76
N LEU A 181 -8.22 3.88 20.99
CA LEU A 181 -8.49 2.53 21.49
C LEU A 181 -7.37 2.03 22.39
N ILE A 182 -6.11 2.14 21.94
CA ILE A 182 -4.95 1.70 22.73
C ILE A 182 -4.85 2.53 24.02
N ASN A 183 -5.04 3.84 23.96
CA ASN A 183 -5.02 4.70 25.14
C ASN A 183 -6.13 4.32 26.15
N ASN A 184 -7.32 3.95 25.67
CA ASN A 184 -8.40 3.47 26.54
C ASN A 184 -8.02 2.15 27.21
N THR A 185 -7.57 1.17 26.44
CA THR A 185 -7.13 -0.15 26.94
C THR A 185 -6.03 -0.01 28.00
N ILE A 186 -5.02 0.83 27.75
CA ILE A 186 -3.95 1.10 28.71
C ILE A 186 -4.49 1.78 29.97
N ARG A 187 -5.41 2.73 29.84
CA ARG A 187 -6.04 3.39 31.00
C ARG A 187 -6.77 2.39 31.89
N LEU A 188 -7.52 1.47 31.30
CA LEU A 188 -8.19 0.39 32.04
C LEU A 188 -7.18 -0.52 32.74
N ALA A 189 -6.07 -0.87 32.07
CA ALA A 189 -5.00 -1.68 32.65
C ALA A 189 -4.24 -0.96 33.79
N ILE A 190 -4.13 0.37 33.74
CA ILE A 190 -3.58 1.18 34.85
C ILE A 190 -4.57 1.20 36.01
N TYR A 191 -5.86 1.39 35.72
CA TYR A 191 -6.91 1.46 36.73
C TYR A 191 -7.04 0.15 37.52
N SER A 192 -6.93 -1.00 36.86
CA SER A 192 -6.95 -2.30 37.53
C SER A 192 -5.75 -2.51 38.47
N LYS A 193 -4.62 -1.83 38.23
CA LYS A 193 -3.42 -1.87 39.06
C LYS A 193 -3.26 -0.64 39.96
N ARG A 194 -4.34 0.14 40.16
CA ARG A 194 -4.30 1.40 40.94
C ARG A 194 -3.74 1.24 42.34
N PHE A 195 -4.06 0.15 43.04
CA PHE A 195 -3.58 -0.11 44.40
C PHE A 195 -2.06 -0.34 44.43
N LEU A 196 -1.54 -1.11 43.48
CA LEU A 196 -0.10 -1.35 43.34
C LEU A 196 0.65 -0.03 43.04
N ILE A 197 0.09 0.81 42.17
CA ILE A 197 0.67 2.11 41.86
C ILE A 197 0.62 3.03 43.08
N HIS A 198 -0.46 2.96 43.87
CA HIS A 198 -0.61 3.75 45.09
C HIS A 198 0.42 3.36 46.16
N THR A 199 0.61 2.06 46.42
CA THR A 199 1.63 1.59 47.37
C THR A 199 3.04 1.98 46.94
N MET A 200 3.37 1.88 45.64
CA MET A 200 4.66 2.35 45.11
C MET A 200 4.87 3.87 45.33
N LYS A 201 3.81 4.68 45.19
CA LYS A 201 3.88 6.12 45.48
C LYS A 201 4.13 6.39 46.97
N LEU A 202 3.52 5.64 47.89
CA LEU A 202 3.68 5.83 49.35
C LEU A 202 5.10 5.54 49.83
N VAL A 203 5.79 4.59 49.19
CA VAL A 203 7.19 4.24 49.50
C VAL A 203 8.17 5.22 48.83
N GLY A 204 7.69 6.25 48.12
CA GLY A 204 8.53 7.28 47.49
C GLY A 204 9.21 6.81 46.19
N ALA A 205 8.67 5.80 45.51
CA ALA A 205 9.26 5.31 44.26
C ALA A 205 9.31 6.42 43.18
N SER A 206 10.42 6.48 42.45
CA SER A 206 10.60 7.46 41.37
C SER A 206 9.60 7.19 40.22
N TRP A 207 9.24 8.25 39.49
CA TRP A 207 8.26 8.15 38.39
C TRP A 207 8.71 7.18 37.30
N GLY A 208 10.03 7.06 37.06
CA GLY A 208 10.61 6.09 36.14
C GLY A 208 10.49 4.65 36.62
N PHE A 209 10.68 4.41 37.93
CA PHE A 209 10.54 3.07 38.52
C PHE A 209 9.11 2.54 38.40
N ILE A 210 8.10 3.41 38.57
CA ILE A 210 6.69 3.03 38.39
C ILE A 210 6.39 2.78 36.90
N ARG A 211 6.96 3.56 35.97
CA ARG A 211 6.67 3.46 34.53
C ARG A 211 7.31 2.26 33.84
N GLY A 212 8.57 1.97 34.16
CA GLY A 212 9.40 0.97 33.49
C GLY A 212 8.68 -0.38 33.22
N PRO A 213 8.12 -1.05 34.24
CA PRO A 213 7.49 -2.36 34.04
C PRO A 213 6.25 -2.28 33.15
N PHE A 214 5.48 -1.19 33.22
CA PHE A 214 4.29 -1.02 32.39
C PHE A 214 4.66 -0.74 30.93
N LEU A 215 5.64 0.12 30.67
CA LEU A 215 6.12 0.38 29.31
C LEU A 215 6.66 -0.89 28.67
N ARG A 216 7.53 -1.63 29.36
CA ARG A 216 8.10 -2.88 28.84
C ARG A 216 7.02 -3.93 28.57
N LYS A 217 6.02 -4.07 29.45
CA LYS A 217 4.89 -5.00 29.24
C LYS A 217 4.06 -4.63 28.01
N ASN A 218 3.77 -3.35 27.78
CA ASN A 218 3.00 -2.89 26.63
C ASN A 218 3.77 -3.04 25.31
N VAL A 219 5.07 -2.76 25.30
CA VAL A 219 5.92 -2.98 24.12
C VAL A 219 5.95 -4.46 23.74
N TRP A 220 6.12 -5.36 24.71
CA TRP A 220 6.05 -6.81 24.45
C TRP A 220 4.68 -7.26 23.94
N SER A 221 3.59 -6.70 24.49
CA SER A 221 2.25 -6.95 23.96
C SER A 221 2.08 -6.42 22.53
N GLY A 222 2.67 -5.27 22.21
CA GLY A 222 2.65 -4.68 20.87
C GLY A 222 3.41 -5.52 19.85
N ILE A 223 4.58 -6.05 20.22
CA ILE A 223 5.35 -6.97 19.37
C ILE A 223 4.55 -8.26 19.11
N LEU A 224 3.99 -8.88 20.15
CA LEU A 224 3.18 -10.09 19.99
C LEU A 224 1.96 -9.81 19.11
N ALA A 225 1.29 -8.68 19.34
CA ALA A 225 0.14 -8.27 18.56
C ALA A 225 0.48 -8.02 17.09
N ALA A 226 1.63 -7.40 16.80
CA ALA A 226 2.13 -7.18 15.45
C ALA A 226 2.43 -8.50 14.74
N ILE A 227 3.12 -9.45 15.40
CA ILE A 227 3.42 -10.76 14.81
C ILE A 227 2.13 -11.51 14.43
N VAL A 228 1.12 -11.47 15.29
CA VAL A 228 -0.18 -12.09 15.00
C VAL A 228 -0.88 -11.38 13.84
N ALA A 229 -0.89 -10.03 13.83
CA ALA A 229 -1.47 -9.25 12.75
C ALA A 229 -0.78 -9.53 11.40
N ASP A 230 0.55 -9.53 11.37
CA ASP A 230 1.36 -9.82 10.18
C ASP A 230 1.15 -11.25 9.69
N SER A 231 1.02 -12.22 10.60
CA SER A 231 0.72 -13.60 10.23
C SER A 231 -0.63 -13.71 9.52
N ILE A 232 -1.64 -12.97 9.99
CA ILE A 232 -2.96 -12.92 9.36
C ILE A 232 -2.85 -12.24 7.99
N LEU A 233 -2.23 -11.07 7.91
CA LEU A 233 -2.07 -10.30 6.66
C LEU A 233 -1.32 -11.11 5.59
N MET A 234 -0.22 -11.76 5.98
CA MET A 234 0.56 -12.61 5.09
C MET A 234 -0.21 -13.85 4.65
N GLY A 235 -0.96 -14.48 5.56
CA GLY A 235 -1.85 -15.59 5.23
C GLY A 235 -2.92 -15.20 4.22
N THR A 236 -3.57 -14.04 4.40
CA THR A 236 -4.58 -13.54 3.47
C THR A 236 -4.01 -13.12 2.12
N ALA A 237 -2.83 -12.48 2.11
CA ALA A 237 -2.16 -12.08 0.88
C ALA A 237 -1.70 -13.30 0.06
N TYR A 238 -1.12 -14.30 0.72
CA TYR A 238 -0.72 -15.56 0.09
C TYR A 238 -1.92 -16.31 -0.50
N TRP A 239 -3.04 -16.36 0.25
CA TRP A 239 -4.27 -16.97 -0.23
C TRP A 239 -4.82 -16.25 -1.46
N ALA A 240 -4.85 -14.91 -1.46
CA ALA A 240 -5.30 -14.10 -2.59
C ALA A 240 -4.45 -14.33 -3.86
N VAL A 241 -3.12 -14.34 -3.71
CA VAL A 241 -2.16 -14.59 -4.81
C VAL A 241 -2.28 -16.00 -5.37
N THR A 242 -2.60 -16.99 -4.53
CA THR A 242 -2.81 -18.38 -4.98
C THR A 242 -4.09 -18.49 -5.81
N TYR A 243 -5.10 -17.66 -5.53
CA TYR A 243 -6.36 -17.64 -6.27
C TYR A 243 -6.22 -16.94 -7.63
N GLU A 244 -5.55 -15.78 -7.67
CA GLU A 244 -5.30 -15.01 -8.90
C GLU A 244 -3.82 -14.67 -9.03
N GLN A 245 -3.11 -15.37 -9.92
CA GLN A 245 -1.66 -15.21 -10.10
C GLN A 245 -1.27 -13.83 -10.65
N GLU A 246 -2.18 -13.15 -11.37
CA GLU A 246 -1.95 -11.79 -11.86
C GLU A 246 -1.74 -10.78 -10.72
N LEU A 247 -2.24 -11.07 -9.52
CA LEU A 247 -2.03 -10.23 -8.34
C LEU A 247 -0.55 -10.13 -7.93
N LEU A 248 0.33 -11.04 -8.36
CA LEU A 248 1.77 -10.95 -8.09
C LEU A 248 2.40 -9.67 -8.64
N GLN A 249 1.81 -9.09 -9.70
CA GLN A 249 2.31 -7.84 -10.27
C GLN A 249 1.99 -6.61 -9.39
N VAL A 250 1.06 -6.78 -8.45
CA VAL A 250 0.59 -5.71 -7.56
C VAL A 250 1.00 -5.97 -6.11
N ILE A 251 0.76 -7.18 -5.61
CA ILE A 251 1.11 -7.69 -4.28
C ILE A 251 2.46 -8.38 -4.38
N THR A 252 3.53 -7.59 -4.40
CA THR A 252 4.89 -8.11 -4.47
C THR A 252 5.40 -8.53 -3.08
N PRO A 253 6.38 -9.45 -3.01
CA PRO A 253 7.06 -9.78 -1.75
C PRO A 253 7.67 -8.55 -1.05
N GLU A 254 8.13 -7.57 -1.83
CA GLU A 254 8.67 -6.30 -1.32
C GLU A 254 7.59 -5.48 -0.61
N VAL A 255 6.39 -5.37 -1.19
CA VAL A 255 5.25 -4.71 -0.53
C VAL A 255 4.92 -5.40 0.78
N MET A 256 4.84 -6.73 0.79
CA MET A 256 4.54 -7.48 2.01
C MET A 256 5.61 -7.30 3.09
N LEU A 257 6.89 -7.24 2.72
CA LEU A 257 7.99 -6.97 3.65
C LEU A 257 7.84 -5.57 4.27
N ILE A 258 7.55 -4.55 3.45
CA ILE A 258 7.32 -3.18 3.93
C ILE A 258 6.09 -3.13 4.85
N VAL A 259 5.00 -3.83 4.52
CA VAL A 259 3.81 -3.92 5.36
C VAL A 259 4.17 -4.52 6.73
N CYS A 260 4.81 -5.69 6.78
CA CYS A 260 5.19 -6.33 8.05
C CYS A 260 6.14 -5.44 8.86
N ALA A 261 7.14 -4.85 8.22
CA ALA A 261 8.06 -3.93 8.89
C ALA A 261 7.34 -2.70 9.47
N SER A 262 6.38 -2.14 8.72
CA SER A 262 5.58 -1.00 9.17
C SER A 262 4.66 -1.35 10.34
N VAL A 263 3.99 -2.51 10.31
CA VAL A 263 3.09 -2.97 11.37
C VAL A 263 3.87 -3.24 12.64
N LEU A 264 5.04 -3.87 12.55
CA LEU A 264 5.93 -4.09 13.69
C LEU A 264 6.45 -2.76 14.27
N ALA A 265 6.88 -1.83 13.42
CA ALA A 265 7.33 -0.51 13.84
C ALA A 265 6.21 0.27 14.54
N PHE A 266 5.01 0.33 13.95
CA PHE A 266 3.84 0.96 14.55
C PHE A 266 3.42 0.26 15.84
N GLY A 267 3.46 -1.07 15.89
CA GLY A 267 3.19 -1.88 17.08
C GLY A 267 4.07 -1.47 18.26
N ILE A 268 5.37 -1.27 18.04
CA ILE A 268 6.30 -0.84 19.09
C ILE A 268 6.09 0.63 19.44
N VAL A 269 6.08 1.52 18.44
CA VAL A 269 6.07 2.97 18.65
C VAL A 269 4.75 3.43 19.26
N ILE A 270 3.60 3.00 18.73
CA ILE A 270 2.29 3.43 19.20
C ILE A 270 2.04 2.89 20.60
N THR A 271 2.32 1.62 20.88
CA THR A 271 2.10 1.06 22.24
C THR A 271 3.02 1.72 23.27
N TRP A 272 4.27 2.02 22.92
CA TRP A 272 5.18 2.75 23.79
C TRP A 272 4.71 4.18 24.06
N LEU A 273 4.37 4.94 23.01
CA LEU A 273 3.88 6.32 23.14
C LEU A 273 2.59 6.38 23.96
N CYS A 274 1.61 5.53 23.64
CA CYS A 274 0.36 5.46 24.39
C CYS A 274 0.64 5.12 25.86
N ALA A 275 1.44 4.10 26.15
CA ALA A 275 1.78 3.73 27.52
C ALA A 275 2.46 4.87 28.29
N TYR A 276 3.38 5.57 27.64
CA TYR A 276 4.07 6.71 28.21
C TYR A 276 3.11 7.86 28.53
N PHE A 277 2.27 8.28 27.57
CA PHE A 277 1.34 9.39 27.77
C PHE A 277 0.25 9.07 28.80
N SER A 278 -0.36 7.88 28.74
CA SER A 278 -1.40 7.47 29.68
C SER A 278 -0.85 7.41 31.11
N MET A 279 0.36 6.86 31.29
CA MET A 279 0.96 6.76 32.62
C MET A 279 1.50 8.10 33.14
N ASN A 280 2.04 8.96 32.27
CA ASN A 280 2.45 10.31 32.67
C ASN A 280 1.25 11.13 33.15
N LYS A 281 0.11 11.04 32.44
CA LYS A 281 -1.14 11.66 32.86
C LYS A 281 -1.61 11.13 34.22
N TYR A 282 -1.60 9.81 34.41
CA TYR A 282 -2.04 9.18 35.67
C TYR A 282 -1.14 9.51 36.86
N LEU A 283 0.19 9.56 36.67
CA LEU A 283 1.14 9.87 37.73
C LEU A 283 1.07 11.33 38.18
N ARG A 284 0.74 12.26 37.27
CA ARG A 284 0.55 13.69 37.57
C ARG A 284 -0.76 14.00 38.31
N MET A 285 -1.74 13.08 38.37
CA MET A 285 -2.98 13.30 39.12
C MET A 285 -2.73 13.26 40.64
N LYS A 286 -3.30 14.23 41.37
CA LYS A 286 -3.22 14.33 42.83
C LYS A 286 -3.94 13.14 43.50
N ALA A 287 -3.42 12.67 44.63
CA ALA A 287 -3.92 11.48 45.32
C ALA A 287 -5.43 11.53 45.68
N ASN A 288 -5.99 12.72 45.93
CA ASN A 288 -7.42 12.88 46.25
C ASN A 288 -8.38 12.69 45.06
N SER A 289 -7.90 12.72 43.81
CA SER A 289 -8.75 12.44 42.64
C SER A 289 -8.75 10.96 42.23
N LEU A 290 -8.02 10.09 42.94
CA LEU A 290 -8.01 8.65 42.68
C LEU A 290 -9.25 7.91 43.21
N TYR A 291 -9.99 8.50 44.16
CA TYR A 291 -11.18 7.89 44.76
C TYR A 291 -12.48 8.13 43.97
N TYR A 292 -12.49 9.06 43.00
CA TYR A 292 -13.68 9.49 42.26
C TYR A 292 -13.63 9.18 40.75
N ILE A 293 -12.76 8.25 40.32
CA ILE A 293 -12.68 7.73 38.94
C ILE A 293 -13.01 6.24 38.92
#